data_AF-A0A2M9NRC9-F1
#
_entry.id   AF-A0A2M9NRC9-F1
#
_cell.length_a   1.000
_cell.length_b   1.000
_cell.length_c   1.000
_cell.angle_alpha   90.00
_cell.angle_beta   90.00
_cell.angle_gamma   90.00
#
_symmetry.space_group_name_H-M   'P 1'
#
loop_
_entity.id
_entity.type
_entity.pdbx_description
1 polymer ?
#
loop_
_entity_poly.entity_id
_entity_poly.type
_entity_poly.pdbx_seq_one_letter_code
_entity_poly.pdbx_strand_id
1 'polypeptide(L)'
;SQHVAALPPLSGLDGMKGPIGVGAGETFAECVCRGLQNCLDEEFGNRKFNEEALVSVKLTEVDDERCTYYLQALTRLQGEPIIGLGSDVSGFPAVWVGTSDGWSGAVGLNVTLGLREALKKAIMKVQNQTICLTASDFAASSEHPAERAAEDLVIPACEGTASSELVRSAMQAVEQGGKRLFVFEVETETVLQEELAGVFGVFLREGESG
;
A
#
# COMPACT_ATOMS: atom_id res chain seq x y z
N SER A 1 14.04 35.90 -32.98
CA SER A 1 14.32 35.64 -31.56
C SER A 1 13.00 35.34 -30.88
N GLN A 2 12.71 34.21 -30.26
CA GLN A 2 13.44 32.98 -30.00
C GLN A 2 12.37 31.87 -30.01
N HIS A 3 12.77 30.70 -30.48
CA HIS A 3 11.91 29.55 -30.67
C HIS A 3 11.29 29.09 -29.35
N VAL A 4 9.96 28.98 -29.32
CA VAL A 4 9.28 28.12 -28.35
C VAL A 4 9.70 26.70 -28.71
N ALA A 5 10.69 26.17 -27.99
CA ALA A 5 10.98 24.76 -28.03
C ALA A 5 9.80 24.07 -27.36
N ALA A 6 8.84 23.61 -28.16
CA ALA A 6 7.94 22.56 -27.72
C ALA A 6 8.84 21.43 -27.20
N LEU A 7 8.66 21.07 -25.93
CA LEU A 7 9.22 19.84 -25.40
C LEU A 7 8.86 18.72 -26.39
N PRO A 8 9.82 17.85 -26.74
CA PRO A 8 9.48 16.71 -27.59
C PRO A 8 8.30 15.97 -26.94
N PRO A 9 7.32 15.49 -27.72
CA PRO A 9 6.29 14.60 -27.17
C PRO A 9 7.00 13.50 -26.38
N LEU A 10 6.45 13.12 -25.23
CA LEU A 10 6.94 12.03 -24.37
C LEU A 10 7.08 10.74 -25.20
N SER A 11 8.19 10.63 -25.91
CA SER A 11 8.51 9.59 -26.86
C SER A 11 9.08 8.45 -26.02
N GLY A 12 8.23 7.51 -25.63
CA GLY A 12 8.59 6.42 -24.72
C GLY A 12 7.43 5.81 -23.93
N LEU A 13 6.22 6.35 -24.05
CA LEU A 13 5.01 5.84 -23.39
C LEU A 13 4.46 4.55 -24.00
N ASP A 14 4.85 4.18 -25.23
CA ASP A 14 4.43 2.92 -25.88
C ASP A 14 4.86 1.65 -25.09
N GLY A 15 5.71 1.80 -24.07
CA GLY A 15 6.12 0.75 -23.13
C GLY A 15 5.70 0.96 -21.68
N MET A 16 4.88 1.96 -21.33
CA MET A 16 4.28 2.05 -19.98
C MET A 16 3.11 1.08 -19.88
N LYS A 17 3.40 -0.17 -19.50
CA LYS A 17 2.39 -1.12 -19.07
C LYS A 17 2.38 -1.17 -17.54
N GLY A 18 1.29 -0.71 -16.94
CA GLY A 18 1.11 -0.68 -15.49
C GLY A 18 0.45 0.62 -15.03
N PRO A 19 -0.08 0.64 -13.80
CA PRO A 19 -0.64 1.85 -13.23
C PRO A 19 0.43 2.92 -13.00
N ILE A 20 0.01 4.19 -13.09
CA ILE A 20 0.85 5.34 -12.75
C ILE A 20 0.32 5.92 -11.44
N GLY A 21 1.12 5.82 -10.39
CA GLY A 21 0.83 6.48 -9.13
C GLY A 21 1.41 7.89 -9.13
N VAL A 22 0.65 8.86 -8.61
CA VAL A 22 1.08 10.26 -8.50
C VAL A 22 1.30 10.59 -7.03
N GLY A 23 2.42 11.24 -6.70
CA GLY A 23 2.73 11.69 -5.35
C GLY A 23 3.18 13.15 -5.32
N ALA A 24 2.68 13.87 -4.32
CA ALA A 24 3.03 15.25 -4.01
C ALA A 24 3.45 15.33 -2.53
N GLY A 25 4.39 16.20 -2.20
CA GLY A 25 4.96 16.30 -0.85
C GLY A 25 5.98 17.42 -0.73
N GLU A 26 6.43 17.66 0.50
CA GLU A 26 7.43 18.69 0.83
C GLU A 26 8.84 18.25 0.42
N THR A 27 9.04 16.95 0.22
CA THR A 27 10.31 16.40 -0.26
C THR A 27 10.12 15.44 -1.42
N PHE A 28 11.16 15.29 -2.24
CA PHE A 28 11.18 14.28 -3.31
C PHE A 28 10.93 12.87 -2.77
N ALA A 29 11.45 12.53 -1.59
CA ALA A 29 11.24 11.23 -0.97
C ALA A 29 9.76 10.97 -0.67
N GLU A 30 9.05 11.96 -0.16
CA GLU A 30 7.60 11.88 0.06
C GLU A 30 6.83 11.71 -1.24
N CYS A 31 7.18 12.49 -2.27
CA CYS A 31 6.55 12.38 -3.57
C CYS A 31 6.72 10.96 -4.14
N VAL A 32 7.93 10.41 -4.09
CA VAL A 32 8.20 9.05 -4.59
C VAL A 32 7.49 7.98 -3.76
N CYS A 33 7.57 8.03 -2.43
CA CYS A 33 6.90 7.04 -1.58
C CYS A 33 5.38 7.07 -1.76
N ARG A 34 4.76 8.25 -1.83
CA ARG A 34 3.31 8.39 -2.06
C ARG A 34 2.92 7.92 -3.46
N GLY A 35 3.67 8.30 -4.48
CA GLY A 35 3.44 7.85 -5.85
C GLY A 35 3.57 6.32 -5.97
N LEU A 36 4.61 5.74 -5.37
CA LEU A 36 4.79 4.28 -5.35
C LEU A 36 3.67 3.58 -4.60
N GLN A 37 3.30 4.06 -3.41
CA GLN A 37 2.18 3.50 -2.65
C GLN A 37 0.88 3.52 -3.46
N ASN A 38 0.57 4.62 -4.15
CA ASN A 38 -0.60 4.73 -5.01
C ASN A 38 -0.58 3.73 -6.18
N CYS A 39 0.60 3.53 -6.79
CA CYS A 39 0.80 2.52 -7.83
C CYS A 39 0.52 1.10 -7.30
N LEU A 40 1.05 0.77 -6.11
CA LEU A 40 0.84 -0.51 -5.47
C LEU A 40 -0.63 -0.73 -5.07
N ASP A 41 -1.29 0.30 -4.55
CA ASP A 41 -2.71 0.23 -4.17
C ASP A 41 -3.60 -0.06 -5.39
N GLU A 42 -3.29 0.52 -6.55
CA GLU A 42 -3.99 0.24 -7.80
C GLU A 42 -3.71 -1.19 -8.30
N GLU A 43 -2.45 -1.64 -8.28
CA GLU A 43 -2.11 -3.04 -8.60
C GLU A 43 -2.83 -4.02 -7.67
N PHE A 44 -2.88 -3.73 -6.37
CA PHE A 44 -3.53 -4.56 -5.35
C PHE A 44 -5.05 -4.60 -5.53
N GLY A 45 -5.69 -3.44 -5.77
CA GLY A 45 -7.13 -3.35 -5.99
C GLY A 45 -7.62 -4.09 -7.24
N ASN A 46 -6.75 -4.28 -8.23
CA ASN A 46 -7.04 -5.04 -9.44
C ASN A 46 -6.88 -6.57 -9.27
N ARG A 47 -6.30 -7.04 -8.15
CA ARG A 47 -6.16 -8.47 -7.87
C ARG A 47 -7.47 -9.03 -7.30
N LYS A 48 -7.81 -10.26 -7.68
CA LYS A 48 -8.88 -11.00 -7.00
C LYS A 48 -8.39 -11.44 -5.63
N PHE A 49 -9.16 -11.12 -4.59
CA PHE A 49 -8.92 -11.65 -3.26
C PHE A 49 -9.07 -13.18 -3.28
N ASN A 50 -8.09 -13.88 -2.71
CA ASN A 50 -8.11 -15.32 -2.52
C ASN A 50 -7.74 -15.65 -1.07
N GLU A 51 -8.75 -15.99 -0.27
CA GLU A 51 -8.58 -16.31 1.15
C GLU A 51 -7.73 -17.56 1.39
N GLU A 52 -7.81 -18.57 0.51
CA GLU A 52 -7.05 -19.82 0.64
C GLU A 52 -5.52 -19.61 0.52
N ALA A 53 -5.13 -18.51 -0.14
CA ALA A 53 -3.75 -18.10 -0.33
C ALA A 53 -3.20 -17.29 0.87
N LEU A 54 -4.02 -16.98 1.88
CA LEU A 54 -3.55 -16.30 3.08
C LEU A 54 -2.76 -17.25 3.99
N VAL A 55 -1.68 -16.73 4.55
CA VAL A 55 -0.92 -17.34 5.64
C VAL A 55 -1.27 -16.58 6.91
N SER A 56 -1.93 -17.25 7.87
CA SER A 56 -2.21 -16.64 9.17
C SER A 56 -0.92 -16.46 9.96
N VAL A 57 -0.78 -15.31 10.61
CA VAL A 57 0.40 -14.95 11.39
C VAL A 57 0.01 -14.52 12.80
N LYS A 58 0.90 -14.79 13.74
CA LYS A 58 0.77 -14.31 15.12
C LYS A 58 1.66 -13.10 15.31
N LEU A 59 1.08 -11.98 15.75
CA LEU A 59 1.87 -10.81 16.11
C LEU A 59 2.57 -11.08 17.46
N THR A 60 3.89 -11.21 17.44
CA THR A 60 4.69 -11.44 18.65
C THR A 60 5.15 -10.15 19.31
N GLU A 61 5.39 -9.11 18.51
CA GLU A 61 5.85 -7.80 18.94
C GLU A 61 5.31 -6.73 17.99
N VAL A 62 4.81 -5.62 18.54
CA VAL A 62 4.28 -4.49 17.78
C VAL A 62 4.81 -3.19 18.37
N ASP A 63 5.92 -2.71 17.81
CA ASP A 63 6.60 -1.50 18.24
C ASP A 63 5.97 -0.23 17.64
N ASP A 64 5.20 -0.37 16.57
CA ASP A 64 4.53 0.76 15.93
C ASP A 64 3.29 1.21 16.73
N GLU A 65 3.38 2.41 17.31
CA GLU A 65 2.32 2.97 18.15
C GLU A 65 0.97 3.06 17.43
N ARG A 66 0.95 3.36 16.13
CA ARG A 66 -0.29 3.46 15.34
C ARG A 66 -0.90 2.09 15.08
N CYS A 67 -0.10 1.08 14.74
CA CYS A 67 -0.59 -0.30 14.65
C CYS A 67 -1.17 -0.76 15.99
N THR A 68 -0.46 -0.52 17.11
CA THR A 68 -0.94 -0.86 18.45
C THR A 68 -2.26 -0.17 18.78
N TYR A 69 -2.37 1.13 18.50
CA TYR A 69 -3.61 1.88 18.69
C TYR A 69 -4.77 1.31 17.86
N TYR A 70 -4.56 1.02 16.57
CA TYR A 70 -5.60 0.47 15.72
C TYR A 70 -5.98 -0.97 16.08
N LEU A 71 -5.03 -1.82 16.47
CA LEU A 71 -5.32 -3.16 17.00
C LEU A 71 -6.22 -3.09 18.23
N GLN A 72 -5.90 -2.21 19.19
CA GLN A 72 -6.72 -2.02 20.39
C GLN A 72 -8.11 -1.48 20.05
N ALA A 73 -8.21 -0.52 19.13
CA ALA A 73 -9.49 0.04 18.70
C ALA A 73 -10.36 -1.03 18.03
N LEU A 74 -9.79 -1.81 17.10
CA LEU A 74 -10.51 -2.87 16.40
C LEU A 74 -10.92 -3.99 17.35
N THR A 75 -10.03 -4.37 18.29
CA THR A 75 -10.33 -5.38 19.33
C THR A 75 -11.53 -4.98 20.18
N ARG A 76 -11.65 -3.69 20.53
CA ARG A 76 -12.82 -3.19 21.27
C ARG A 76 -14.10 -3.17 20.44
N LEU A 77 -14.00 -3.05 19.12
CA LEU A 77 -15.15 -2.96 18.22
C LEU A 77 -15.67 -4.33 17.77
N GLN A 78 -14.79 -5.29 17.46
CA GLN A 78 -15.14 -6.57 16.83
C GLN A 78 -14.46 -7.80 17.47
N GLY A 79 -13.74 -7.62 18.58
CA GLY A 79 -12.89 -8.68 19.15
C GLY A 79 -11.53 -8.78 18.45
N GLU A 80 -10.68 -9.69 18.94
CA GLU A 80 -9.31 -9.86 18.45
C GLU A 80 -9.30 -10.21 16.96
N PRO A 81 -8.66 -9.39 16.10
CA PRO A 81 -8.64 -9.64 14.66
C PRO A 81 -7.64 -10.75 14.30
N ILE A 82 -7.94 -11.48 13.22
CA ILE A 82 -6.99 -12.42 12.61
C ILE A 82 -6.08 -11.63 11.67
N ILE A 83 -4.77 -11.83 11.77
CA ILE A 83 -3.81 -11.22 10.84
C ILE A 83 -3.35 -12.28 9.83
N GLY A 84 -3.32 -11.89 8.56
CA GLY A 84 -2.88 -12.73 7.46
C GLY A 84 -1.91 -12.02 6.53
N LEU A 85 -0.97 -12.76 5.97
CA LEU A 85 -0.11 -12.33 4.87
C LEU A 85 -0.62 -12.95 3.57
N GLY A 86 -0.78 -12.11 2.55
CA GLY A 86 -1.06 -12.52 1.19
C GLY A 86 0.20 -12.54 0.33
N SER A 87 0.04 -12.90 -0.95
CA SER A 87 1.15 -12.83 -1.90
C SER A 87 1.59 -11.39 -2.16
N ASP A 88 2.91 -11.20 -2.23
CA ASP A 88 3.50 -9.89 -2.45
C ASP A 88 3.00 -9.20 -3.73
N VAL A 89 2.89 -7.88 -3.65
CA VAL A 89 2.57 -7.01 -4.77
C VAL A 89 3.84 -6.33 -5.21
N SER A 90 4.41 -6.76 -6.33
CA SER A 90 5.64 -6.14 -6.87
C SER A 90 6.82 -6.12 -5.89
N GLY A 91 6.93 -7.17 -5.07
CA GLY A 91 7.95 -7.30 -4.02
C GLY A 91 7.57 -6.65 -2.68
N PHE A 92 6.34 -6.14 -2.54
CA PHE A 92 5.86 -5.51 -1.32
C PHE A 92 4.82 -6.33 -0.57
N PRO A 93 4.85 -6.32 0.78
CA PRO A 93 3.96 -7.14 1.59
C PRO A 93 2.49 -6.72 1.44
N ALA A 94 1.64 -7.71 1.17
CA ALA A 94 0.19 -7.59 1.27
C ALA A 94 -0.28 -8.13 2.61
N VAL A 95 -0.85 -7.25 3.45
CA VAL A 95 -1.32 -7.60 4.79
C VAL A 95 -2.83 -7.54 4.84
N TRP A 96 -3.43 -8.50 5.54
CA TRP A 96 -4.87 -8.69 5.65
C TRP A 96 -5.29 -8.76 7.11
N VAL A 97 -6.42 -8.13 7.42
CA VAL A 97 -7.06 -8.12 8.74
C VAL A 97 -8.44 -8.74 8.61
N GLY A 98 -8.63 -9.88 9.25
CA GLY A 98 -9.86 -10.66 9.29
C GLY A 98 -10.67 -10.34 10.55
N THR A 99 -11.93 -10.02 10.35
CA THR A 99 -12.91 -9.76 11.41
C THR A 99 -14.20 -10.52 11.12
N SER A 100 -15.18 -10.46 12.03
CA SER A 100 -16.56 -10.92 11.80
C SER A 100 -17.19 -10.32 10.54
N ASP A 101 -16.83 -9.08 10.18
CA ASP A 101 -17.29 -8.39 8.97
C ASP A 101 -16.47 -8.77 7.72
N GLY A 102 -15.63 -9.80 7.80
CA GLY A 102 -14.76 -10.29 6.74
C GLY A 102 -13.38 -9.65 6.71
N TRP A 103 -12.69 -9.84 5.59
CA TRP A 103 -11.30 -9.42 5.40
C TRP A 103 -11.17 -7.99 4.85
N SER A 104 -10.17 -7.26 5.36
CA SER A 104 -9.72 -5.97 4.84
C SER A 104 -8.23 -6.02 4.57
N GLY A 105 -7.82 -5.73 3.33
CA GLY A 105 -6.44 -5.85 2.88
C GLY A 105 -5.81 -4.52 2.46
N ALA A 106 -4.49 -4.44 2.61
CA ALA A 106 -3.67 -3.38 2.05
C ALA A 106 -2.27 -3.90 1.68
N VAL A 107 -1.65 -3.24 0.71
CA VAL A 107 -0.22 -3.37 0.44
C VAL A 107 0.50 -2.20 1.11
N GLY A 108 1.71 -2.40 1.60
CA GLY A 108 2.53 -1.32 2.14
C GLY A 108 3.98 -1.41 1.68
N LEU A 109 4.69 -0.27 1.68
CA LEU A 109 6.13 -0.23 1.40
C LEU A 109 6.97 -1.07 2.38
N ASN A 110 6.39 -1.43 3.54
CA ASN A 110 6.87 -2.45 4.46
C ASN A 110 5.66 -3.06 5.21
N VAL A 111 5.90 -4.11 5.99
CA VAL A 111 4.83 -4.83 6.70
C VAL A 111 4.09 -3.96 7.70
N THR A 112 4.78 -3.04 8.39
CA THR A 112 4.16 -2.09 9.34
C THR A 112 3.16 -1.17 8.64
N LEU A 113 3.54 -0.58 7.51
CA LEU A 113 2.67 0.29 6.72
C LEU A 113 1.49 -0.48 6.14
N GLY A 114 1.72 -1.70 5.65
CA GLY A 114 0.66 -2.58 5.15
C GLY A 114 -0.36 -2.93 6.24
N LEU A 115 0.12 -3.34 7.42
CA LEU A 115 -0.72 -3.66 8.57
C LEU A 115 -1.51 -2.42 9.03
N ARG A 116 -0.85 -1.27 9.13
CA ARG A 116 -1.47 -0.01 9.56
C ARG A 116 -2.67 0.35 8.68
N GLU A 117 -2.51 0.31 7.36
CA GLU A 117 -3.59 0.63 6.43
C GLU A 117 -4.68 -0.46 6.40
N ALA A 118 -4.32 -1.74 6.52
CA ALA A 118 -5.31 -2.82 6.62
C ALA A 118 -6.19 -2.70 7.87
N LEU A 119 -5.59 -2.38 9.03
CA LEU A 119 -6.31 -2.12 10.28
C LEU A 119 -7.21 -0.90 10.18
N LYS A 120 -6.70 0.20 9.61
CA LYS A 120 -7.49 1.41 9.39
C LYS A 120 -8.70 1.15 8.49
N LYS A 121 -8.52 0.40 7.39
CA LYS A 121 -9.62 -0.03 6.50
C LYS A 121 -10.64 -0.89 7.25
N ALA A 122 -10.20 -1.84 8.08
CA ALA A 122 -11.09 -2.65 8.90
C ALA A 122 -11.92 -1.81 9.88
N ILE A 123 -11.29 -0.88 10.60
CA ILE A 123 -12.00 0.04 11.51
C ILE A 123 -13.02 0.89 10.74
N MET A 124 -12.61 1.47 9.60
CA MET A 124 -13.52 2.26 8.76
C MET A 124 -14.70 1.44 8.26
N LYS A 125 -14.49 0.16 7.91
CA LYS A 125 -15.56 -0.74 7.49
C LYS A 125 -16.61 -0.92 8.58
N VAL A 126 -16.18 -1.20 9.81
CA VAL A 126 -17.07 -1.35 10.98
C VAL A 126 -17.83 -0.06 11.27
N GLN A 127 -17.12 1.08 11.28
CA GLN A 127 -17.72 2.37 11.59
C GLN A 127 -18.68 2.85 10.50
N ASN A 128 -18.36 2.63 9.23
CA ASN A 128 -19.19 3.07 8.11
C ASN A 128 -20.40 2.15 7.87
N GLN A 129 -20.33 0.87 8.24
CA GLN A 129 -21.51 -0.02 8.26
C GLN A 129 -22.57 0.49 9.25
N THR A 130 -22.16 1.12 10.35
CA THR A 130 -23.09 1.77 11.29
C THR A 130 -23.86 2.94 10.67
N ILE A 131 -23.34 3.53 9.57
CA ILE A 131 -23.96 4.66 8.84
C ILE A 131 -24.78 4.17 7.63
N CYS A 132 -24.50 2.97 7.10
CA CYS A 132 -25.05 2.48 5.83
C CYS A 132 -25.83 1.16 5.98
N LEU A 133 -26.86 1.13 6.82
CA LEU A 133 -27.80 0.00 6.98
C LEU A 133 -28.72 -0.22 5.75
N THR A 134 -28.22 -0.09 4.52
CA THR A 134 -28.96 -0.42 3.29
C THR A 134 -28.04 -0.88 2.15
N ALA A 135 -27.35 -2.01 2.30
CA ALA A 135 -26.87 -2.76 1.14
C ALA A 135 -26.54 -4.22 1.52
N SER A 136 -27.52 -5.08 1.29
CA SER A 136 -27.46 -6.53 1.02
C SER A 136 -26.39 -7.36 1.73
N ASP A 137 -26.89 -8.21 2.63
CA ASP A 137 -26.24 -9.38 3.23
C ASP A 137 -25.35 -10.15 2.25
N PHE A 138 -24.04 -10.06 2.43
CA PHE A 138 -23.16 -11.20 2.16
C PHE A 138 -23.09 -11.98 3.47
N ALA A 139 -23.83 -13.09 3.51
CA ALA A 139 -23.71 -14.07 4.58
C ALA A 139 -22.23 -14.48 4.68
N ALA A 140 -21.61 -14.13 5.81
CA ALA A 140 -20.25 -14.51 6.13
C ALA A 140 -20.21 -16.04 6.21
N SER A 141 -19.52 -16.66 5.26
CA SER A 141 -19.02 -18.03 5.42
C SER A 141 -18.00 -17.97 6.56
N SER A 142 -18.44 -18.30 7.77
CA SER A 142 -17.60 -18.40 8.97
C SER A 142 -16.79 -19.70 8.96
N GLU A 143 -16.01 -19.92 7.90
CA GLU A 143 -15.01 -20.98 7.90
C GLU A 143 -13.68 -20.32 8.20
N HIS A 144 -13.30 -20.33 9.48
CA HIS A 144 -11.95 -19.98 9.91
C HIS A 144 -10.95 -20.74 9.02
N PRO A 145 -9.95 -20.06 8.43
CA PRO A 145 -8.88 -20.76 7.73
C PRO A 145 -8.34 -21.86 8.63
N ALA A 146 -8.19 -23.07 8.09
CA ALA A 146 -7.63 -24.20 8.82
C ALA A 146 -6.36 -23.75 9.56
N GLU A 147 -6.25 -24.10 10.85
CA GLU A 147 -5.10 -23.85 11.73
C GLU A 147 -3.81 -24.39 11.09
N ARG A 148 -3.24 -23.61 10.15
CA ARG A 148 -1.86 -23.71 9.74
C ARG A 148 -1.05 -23.07 10.86
N ALA A 149 0.07 -23.67 11.24
CA ALA A 149 0.94 -23.13 12.28
C ALA A 149 1.22 -21.65 11.97
N ALA A 150 0.70 -20.76 12.80
CA ALA A 150 0.82 -19.33 12.57
C ALA A 150 2.30 -18.95 12.66
N GLU A 151 2.83 -18.30 11.63
CA GLU A 151 4.18 -17.78 11.67
C GLU A 151 4.23 -16.57 12.60
N ASP A 152 5.30 -16.47 13.39
CA ASP A 152 5.51 -15.32 14.25
C ASP A 152 5.93 -14.11 13.41
N LEU A 153 5.24 -12.99 13.59
CA LEU A 153 5.49 -11.74 12.88
C LEU A 153 5.76 -10.61 13.87
N VAL A 154 6.91 -9.94 13.69
CA VAL A 154 7.27 -8.70 14.37
C VAL A 154 6.86 -7.51 13.51
N ILE A 155 6.30 -6.48 14.14
CA ILE A 155 5.93 -5.21 13.51
C ILE A 155 6.82 -4.09 14.05
N PRO A 156 7.90 -3.74 13.34
CA PRO A 156 8.81 -2.68 13.76
C PRO A 156 8.15 -1.31 13.74
N ALA A 157 8.66 -0.38 14.56
CA ALA A 157 8.26 1.02 14.52
C ALA A 157 8.57 1.64 13.15
N CYS A 158 7.63 2.41 12.62
CA CYS A 158 7.82 3.15 11.37
C CYS A 158 7.26 4.56 11.51
N GLU A 159 8.16 5.54 11.63
CA GLU A 159 7.82 6.95 11.49
C GLU A 159 7.18 7.13 10.12
N GLY A 160 5.92 7.57 10.07
CA GLY A 160 5.11 7.50 8.85
C GLY A 160 5.46 8.56 7.82
N THR A 161 6.59 9.22 8.01
CA THR A 161 7.18 10.19 7.11
C THR A 161 8.09 9.44 6.14
N ALA A 162 8.03 9.81 4.86
CA ALA A 162 8.92 9.22 3.90
C ALA A 162 10.35 9.68 4.20
N SER A 163 11.24 8.72 4.45
CA SER A 163 12.67 8.98 4.60
C SER A 163 13.42 8.51 3.36
N SER A 164 14.64 9.04 3.17
CA SER A 164 15.54 8.54 2.14
C SER A 164 15.84 7.05 2.30
N GLU A 165 15.82 6.53 3.52
CA GLU A 165 15.99 5.11 3.82
C GLU A 165 14.80 4.28 3.36
N LEU A 166 13.57 4.77 3.56
CA LEU A 166 12.36 4.10 3.09
C LEU A 166 12.34 4.05 1.55
N VAL A 167 12.68 5.15 0.87
CA VAL A 167 12.79 5.19 -0.60
C VAL A 167 13.82 4.16 -1.08
N ARG A 168 15.02 4.14 -0.48
CA ARG A 168 16.08 3.20 -0.84
C ARG A 168 15.66 1.75 -0.62
N SER A 169 15.01 1.44 0.50
CA SER A 169 14.47 0.11 0.78
C SER A 169 13.39 -0.29 -0.23
N ALA A 170 12.51 0.65 -0.60
CA ALA A 170 11.46 0.39 -1.58
C ALA A 170 12.04 0.15 -2.98
N MET A 171 13.05 0.90 -3.39
CA MET A 171 13.76 0.65 -4.65
C MET A 171 14.39 -0.75 -4.68
N GLN A 172 15.03 -1.15 -3.58
CA GLN A 172 15.61 -2.48 -3.46
C GLN A 172 14.55 -3.59 -3.52
N ALA A 173 13.40 -3.40 -2.87
CA ALA A 173 12.28 -4.35 -2.93
C ALA A 173 11.72 -4.51 -4.35
N VAL A 174 11.57 -3.41 -5.08
CA VAL A 174 11.15 -3.41 -6.50
C VAL A 174 12.12 -4.21 -7.36
N GLU A 175 13.42 -3.98 -7.19
CA GLU A 175 14.47 -4.68 -7.95
C GLU A 175 14.52 -6.18 -7.63
N GLN A 176 14.42 -6.55 -6.36
CA GLN A 176 14.34 -7.95 -5.93
C GLN A 176 13.09 -8.65 -6.45
N GLY A 177 11.99 -7.91 -6.59
CA GLY A 177 10.75 -8.34 -7.22
C GLY A 177 10.80 -8.42 -8.75
N GLY A 178 11.97 -8.21 -9.38
CA GLY A 178 12.16 -8.30 -10.82
C GLY A 178 11.66 -7.09 -11.60
N LYS A 179 11.31 -5.99 -10.92
CA LYS A 179 10.83 -4.75 -11.54
C LYS A 179 11.84 -3.62 -11.40
N ARG A 180 11.58 -2.49 -12.06
CA ARG A 180 12.31 -1.22 -11.92
C ARG A 180 11.32 -0.09 -11.65
N LEU A 181 11.74 0.83 -10.77
CA LEU A 181 11.01 2.04 -10.43
C LEU A 181 11.39 3.16 -11.40
N PHE A 182 10.39 3.81 -11.99
CA PHE A 182 10.58 4.99 -12.82
C PHE A 182 9.84 6.17 -12.20
N VAL A 183 10.50 7.33 -12.18
CA VAL A 183 9.99 8.57 -11.60
C VAL A 183 10.15 9.68 -12.63
N PHE A 184 9.09 10.46 -12.83
CA PHE A 184 9.10 11.63 -13.71
C PHE A 184 8.35 12.79 -13.05
N GLU A 185 8.79 14.01 -13.30
CA GLU A 185 8.11 15.20 -12.81
C GLU A 185 6.85 15.47 -13.64
N VAL A 186 5.77 15.83 -12.95
CA VAL A 186 4.50 16.25 -13.58
C VAL A 186 4.46 17.76 -13.52
N GLU A 187 4.37 18.40 -14.68
CA GLU A 187 4.20 19.85 -14.76
C GLU A 187 2.92 20.26 -14.02
N THR A 188 3.06 21.22 -13.11
CA THR A 188 1.98 21.74 -12.28
C THR A 188 1.98 23.26 -12.29
N GLU A 189 0.83 23.86 -11.95
CA GLU A 189 0.75 25.31 -11.81
C GLU A 189 1.67 25.81 -10.70
N THR A 190 2.22 27.02 -10.88
CA THR A 190 3.21 27.62 -9.97
C THR A 190 2.74 27.73 -8.52
N VAL A 191 1.43 27.89 -8.30
CA VAL A 191 0.83 27.94 -6.95
C VAL A 191 1.02 26.64 -6.16
N LEU A 192 1.12 25.50 -6.83
CA LEU A 192 1.35 24.19 -6.20
C LEU A 192 2.84 23.96 -5.88
N GLN A 193 3.74 24.77 -6.43
CA GLN A 193 5.19 24.65 -6.27
C GLN A 193 5.74 25.55 -5.15
N GLU A 194 4.92 26.40 -4.53
CA GLU A 194 5.38 27.34 -3.49
C GLU A 194 5.69 26.65 -2.15
N GLU A 195 4.98 25.57 -1.81
CA GLU A 195 5.13 24.83 -0.53
C GLU A 195 5.55 23.36 -0.70
N LEU A 196 5.56 22.84 -1.93
CA LEU A 196 5.85 21.45 -2.23
C LEU A 196 7.13 21.33 -3.04
N ALA A 197 7.86 20.21 -2.87
CA ALA A 197 8.99 19.86 -3.73
C ALA A 197 8.55 19.54 -5.17
N GLY A 198 7.24 19.39 -5.40
CA GLY A 198 6.64 19.17 -6.71
C GLY A 198 5.66 18.01 -6.71
N VAL A 199 5.21 17.65 -7.92
CA VAL A 199 4.35 16.49 -8.16
C VAL A 199 5.10 15.53 -9.07
N PHE A 200 5.17 14.27 -8.66
CA PHE A 200 5.92 13.25 -9.38
C PHE A 200 5.01 12.08 -9.72
N GLY A 201 5.11 11.62 -10.97
CA GLY A 201 4.55 10.37 -11.44
C GLY A 201 5.54 9.24 -11.19
N VAL A 202 5.02 8.10 -10.76
CA VAL A 202 5.77 6.89 -10.42
C VAL A 202 5.09 5.70 -11.09
N PHE A 203 5.86 4.85 -11.75
CA PHE A 203 5.36 3.59 -12.29
C PHE A 203 6.40 2.48 -12.19
N LEU A 204 5.93 1.24 -12.19
CA LEU A 204 6.76 0.04 -12.16
C LEU A 204 6.77 -0.62 -13.54
N ARG A 205 7.93 -1.13 -13.96
CA ARG A 205 8.09 -1.91 -15.18
C ARG A 205 8.89 -3.16 -14.90
N GLU A 206 8.60 -4.26 -15.61
CA GLU A 206 9.46 -5.44 -15.61
C GLU A 206 10.92 -5.07 -15.94
N GLY A 207 11.87 -5.64 -15.20
CA GLY A 207 13.29 -5.50 -15.50
C GLY A 207 13.64 -6.19 -16.82
N GLU A 208 14.53 -5.59 -17.60
CA GLU A 208 15.15 -6.28 -18.72
C GLU A 208 16.05 -7.39 -18.15
N SER A 209 15.69 -8.66 -18.39
CA SER A 209 16.59 -9.78 -18.19
C SER A 209 17.78 -9.60 -19.12
N GLY A 210 18.94 -9.28 -18.56
CA GLY A 210 20.21 -9.25 -19.30
C GLY A 210 20.64 -10.63 -19.78
#